data_AF-A0A2V9ZPG6-F1
#
_entry.id   AF-A0A2V9ZPG6-F1
#
_cell.length_a   1.000
_cell.length_b   1.000
_cell.length_c   1.000
_cell.angle_alpha   90.00
_cell.angle_beta   90.00
_cell.angle_gamma   90.00
#
_symmetry.space_group_name_H-M   'P 1'
#
loop_
_entity.id
_entity.type
_entity.pdbx_description
1 polymer ?
#
loop_
_entity_poly.entity_id
_entity_poly.type
_entity_poly.pdbx_seq_one_letter_code
_entity_poly.pdbx_strand_id
1 'polypeptide(L)' 'MLTVKALRVLRSADVVLYDALTAPAILALVPSTTKLVKFGQALRNKGNRTRRNKSLNCRLCQEGKPSYA' A
#
# COMPACT_ATOMS: atom_id res chain seq x y z
N MET A 1 -9.34 -12.51 -2.10
CA MET A 1 -8.37 -13.55 -2.53
C MET A 1 -7.09 -12.88 -2.99
N LEU A 2 -5.93 -13.46 -2.70
CA LEU A 2 -4.62 -12.93 -3.07
C LEU A 2 -4.01 -13.80 -4.18
N THR A 3 -3.36 -13.23 -5.18
CA THR A 3 -2.66 -14.00 -6.21
C THR A 3 -1.28 -14.43 -5.72
N VAL A 4 -0.75 -15.52 -6.29
CA VAL A 4 0.61 -16.01 -5.97
C VAL A 4 1.68 -14.95 -6.30
N LYS A 5 1.49 -14.18 -7.38
CA LYS A 5 2.37 -13.07 -7.75
C LYS A 5 2.34 -11.95 -6.71
N ALA A 6 1.14 -11.56 -6.24
CA ALA A 6 1.00 -10.53 -5.21
C ALA A 6 1.65 -10.96 -3.90
N LEU A 7 1.52 -12.23 -3.51
CA LEU A 7 2.17 -12.77 -2.32
C LEU A 7 3.70 -12.70 -2.42
N ARG A 8 4.28 -13.01 -3.58
CA ARG A 8 5.73 -12.93 -3.78
C ARG A 8 6.25 -11.49 -3.65
N VAL A 9 5.53 -10.53 -4.22
CA VAL A 9 5.88 -9.09 -4.15
C VAL A 9 5.75 -8.56 -2.72
N LEU A 10 4.68 -8.93 -2.00
CA LEU A 10 4.49 -8.51 -0.61
C LEU A 10 5.62 -9.01 0.32
N ARG A 11 6.15 -10.21 0.05
CA ARG A 11 7.27 -10.78 0.82
C ARG A 11 8.62 -10.08 0.59
N SER A 12 8.80 -9.43 -0.56
CA SER A 12 10.06 -8.74 -0.89
C SER A 12 9.95 -7.22 -0.77
N ALA A 13 8.82 -6.68 -0.31
CA ALA A 13 8.60 -5.26 -0.21
C ALA A 13 9.20 -4.70 1.09
N ASP A 14 9.98 -3.62 0.98
CA ASP A 14 10.47 -2.88 2.15
C ASP A 14 9.37 -2.04 2.80
N VAL A 15 8.45 -1.53 1.98
CA VAL A 15 7.32 -0.70 2.41
C VAL A 15 6.04 -1.18 1.71
N VAL A 16 4.98 -1.38 2.49
CA VAL A 16 3.65 -1.74 1.98
C VAL A 16 2.66 -0.68 2.41
N LEU A 17 2.13 0.05 1.42
CA LEU A 17 1.01 0.95 1.57
C LEU A 17 -0.29 0.15 1.49
N TYR A 18 -1.17 0.28 2.48
CA TYR A 18 -2.45 -0.42 2.50
C TYR A 18 -3.60 0.51 2.88
N ASP A 19 -4.82 0.17 2.49
CA ASP A 19 -6.01 0.98 2.77
C ASP A 19 -6.96 0.32 3.79
N ALA A 20 -8.07 0.99 4.10
CA ALA A 20 -9.09 0.47 5.02
C ALA A 20 -9.87 -0.73 4.48
N LEU A 21 -9.78 -1.03 3.18
CA LEU A 21 -10.44 -2.19 2.55
C LEU A 21 -9.54 -3.43 2.55
N THR A 22 -8.27 -3.27 2.90
CA THR A 22 -7.31 -4.36 3.00
C THR A 22 -7.58 -5.17 4.27
N ALA A 23 -7.97 -6.43 4.09
CA ALA A 23 -8.27 -7.32 5.21
C ALA A 23 -7.03 -7.54 6.10
N PRO A 24 -7.16 -7.58 7.44
CA PRO A 24 -6.04 -7.84 8.36
C PRO A 24 -5.30 -9.15 8.06
N ALA A 25 -6.00 -10.17 7.58
CA ALA A 25 -5.42 -11.45 7.19
C ALA A 25 -4.40 -11.33 6.03
N ILE A 26 -4.51 -10.30 5.18
CA ILE A 26 -3.54 -10.04 4.11
C ILE A 26 -2.29 -9.34 4.69
N LEU A 27 -2.48 -8.42 5.64
CA LEU A 27 -1.37 -7.73 6.31
C LEU A 27 -0.54 -8.70 7.18
N ALA A 28 -1.17 -9.73 7.74
CA ALA A 28 -0.48 -10.79 8.48
C ALA A 28 0.47 -11.65 7.61
N LEU A 29 0.32 -11.60 6.28
CA LEU A 29 1.22 -12.28 5.33
C LEU A 29 2.48 -11.46 5.03
N VAL A 30 2.52 -10.20 5.44
CA VAL A 30 3.64 -9.29 5.23
C VAL A 30 4.73 -9.58 6.28
N PRO A 31 6.01 -9.68 5.89
CA PRO A 31 7.12 -9.87 6.84
C PRO A 31 7.17 -8.75 7.89
N SER A 32 7.64 -9.08 9.11
CA SER A 32 7.80 -8.10 10.20
C SER A 32 8.86 -7.03 9.92
N THR A 33 9.76 -7.29 8.97
CA THR A 33 10.78 -6.34 8.50
C THR A 33 10.22 -5.27 7.56
N THR A 34 9.00 -5.46 7.04
CA THR A 34 8.36 -4.54 6.10
C THR A 34 7.62 -3.45 6.85
N LYS A 35 7.83 -2.19 6.44
CA LYS A 35 7.12 -1.04 7.00
C LYS A 35 5.69 -0.98 6.45
N LEU A 36 4.71 -1.14 7.34
CA LEU A 36 3.29 -1.02 7.03
C LEU A 36 2.81 0.43 7.20
N VAL A 37 2.24 1.00 6.14
CA VAL A 37 1.72 2.39 6.15
C VAL A 37 0.23 2.38 5.81
N LYS A 38 -0.61 2.69 6.80
CA LYS A 38 -2.07 2.79 6.62
C LYS A 38 -2.41 4.10 5.92
N PHE A 39 -3.00 4.01 4.74
CA PHE A 39 -3.49 5.15 4.00
C PHE A 39 -5.03 5.22 4.06
N GLY A 40 -5.59 6.43 4.16
CA GLY A 40 -7.04 6.65 4.12
C GLY A 40 -7.72 7.07 5.43
N GLN A 41 -6.97 7.41 6.49
CA GLN A 41 -7.58 8.00 7.71
C GLN A 41 -8.06 9.45 7.51
N ALA A 42 -7.60 10.14 6.47
CA ALA A 42 -8.19 11.41 6.07
C ALA A 42 -9.26 11.16 5.01
N LEU A 43 -10.44 11.78 5.20
CA LEU A 43 -11.47 12.09 4.20
C LEU A 43 -12.72 11.21 4.23
N ARG A 44 -13.52 11.45 5.27
CA ARG A 44 -14.99 11.28 5.34
C ARG A 44 -15.76 12.20 4.36
N ASN A 45 -15.13 12.65 3.26
CA ASN A 45 -15.71 13.56 2.26
C ASN A 45 -15.80 12.86 0.89
N LYS A 46 -17.05 12.63 0.46
CA LYS A 46 -17.50 11.76 -0.64
C LYS A 46 -17.26 12.29 -2.06
N GLY A 47 -16.49 13.35 -2.27
CA GLY A 47 -16.24 13.92 -3.60
C GLY A 47 -14.87 13.52 -4.17
N ASN A 48 -14.83 12.85 -5.32
CA ASN A 48 -13.64 12.56 -6.14
C ASN A 48 -12.61 11.56 -5.57
N ARG A 49 -12.79 10.28 -5.93
CA ARG A 49 -11.84 9.18 -5.68
C ARG A 49 -10.66 9.16 -6.67
N THR A 50 -10.86 9.59 -7.91
CA THR A 50 -9.86 9.46 -8.99
C THR A 50 -8.68 10.44 -8.89
N ARG A 51 -8.91 11.70 -8.47
CA ARG A 51 -7.82 12.68 -8.26
C ARG A 51 -6.89 12.31 -7.11
N ARG A 52 -7.36 11.51 -6.14
CA ARG A 52 -6.58 11.05 -4.98
C ARG A 52 -5.59 9.95 -5.32
N ASN A 53 -5.91 9.03 -6.24
CA ASN A 53 -4.96 7.98 -6.68
C ASN A 53 -3.66 8.55 -7.25
N LYS A 54 -3.71 9.73 -7.89
CA LYS A 54 -2.51 10.37 -8.45
C LYS A 54 -1.58 10.93 -7.35
N SER A 55 -2.13 11.42 -6.24
CA SER A 55 -1.33 11.82 -5.08
C SER A 55 -0.85 10.63 -4.24
N LEU A 56 -1.44 9.43 -4.41
CA LEU A 56 -0.93 8.18 -3.82
C LEU A 56 0.42 7.77 -4.39
N ASN A 57 0.55 7.73 -5.71
CA ASN A 57 1.82 7.37 -6.35
C ASN A 57 2.92 8.37 -6.01
N CYS A 58 2.57 9.66 -5.87
CA CYS A 58 3.52 10.69 -5.46
C CYS A 58 4.08 10.43 -4.05
N ARG A 59 3.22 10.06 -3.09
CA ARG A 59 3.66 9.71 -1.72
C ARG A 59 4.42 8.39 -1.67
N LEU A 60 4.05 7.43 -2.52
CA LEU A 60 4.81 6.19 -2.71
C LEU A 60 6.23 6.50 -3.19
N CYS A 61 6.40 7.41 -4.15
CA CYS A 61 7.72 7.86 -4.61
C CYS A 61 8.52 8.62 -3.54
N GLN A 62 7.86 9.23 -2.55
CA GLN A 62 8.52 9.91 -1.43
C GLN A 62 8.97 8.95 -0.33
N GLU A 63 8.17 7.91 -0.05
CA GLU A 63 8.43 6.95 1.05
C GLU A 63 9.20 5.71 0.59
N GLY A 64 9.05 5.32 -0.67
CA GLY A 64 9.74 4.19 -1.29
C GLY A 64 10.45 4.67 -2.55
N LYS A 65 11.78 4.68 -2.53
CA LYS A 65 12.54 4.79 -3.78
C LYS A 65 12.18 3.56 -4.63
N PRO A 66 11.62 3.73 -5.85
CA PRO A 66 11.44 2.59 -6.73
C PRO A 66 12.82 2.01 -7.02
N SER A 67 13.05 0.75 -6.65
CA SER A 67 14.26 -0.02 -7.00
C SER A 67 14.22 -0.43 -8.48
N TYR A 68 14.09 0.57 -9.35
CA TYR A 68 14.27 0.51 -10.80
C TYR A 68 15.09 1.76 -11.18
N ALA A 69 16.36 1.77 -10.78
CA ALA A 69 17.40 2.66 -11.29
C ALA A 69 18.65 1.81 -11.52
#